data_AF-A0A9W2WYC4-F1
#
_entry.id   AF-A0A9W2WYC4-F1
#
_cell.length_a   1.000
_cell.length_b   1.000
_cell.length_c   1.000
_cell.angle_alpha   90.00
_cell.angle_beta   90.00
_cell.angle_gamma   90.00
#
_symmetry.space_group_name_H-M   'P 1'
#
loop_
_entity.id
_entity.type
_entity.pdbx_description
1 polymer ?
#
loop_
_entity_poly.entity_id
_entity_poly.type
_entity_poly.pdbx_seq_one_letter_code
_entity_poly.pdbx_strand_id
1 'polypeptide(L)'
;MRRLLCLALAASLLHVSLQGEFQRKLYKDLVKNYNPLERPVANDSQPLTVYFSLSLLQIMDVDEKNQVLTTNIWLQMSWIDHYLQWNMSEYPGVKTVRFPDGQIWKPDILLYNRERDQLNDEECS
;
A
#
# COMPACT_ATOMS: atom_id res chain seq x y z
N MET A 1 46.45 -22.32 16.04
CA MET A 1 45.99 -21.86 14.71
C MET A 1 44.58 -22.34 14.34
N ARG A 2 44.22 -23.62 14.51
CA ARG A 2 42.86 -24.13 14.16
C ARG A 2 41.70 -23.50 14.94
N ARG A 3 41.86 -23.24 16.24
CA ARG A 3 40.81 -22.60 17.08
C ARG A 3 40.51 -21.14 16.69
N LEU A 4 41.52 -20.40 16.26
CA LEU A 4 41.39 -19.02 15.75
C LEU A 4 40.66 -18.99 14.41
N LEU A 5 40.92 -19.98 13.54
CA LEU A 5 40.24 -20.12 12.25
C LEU A 5 38.74 -20.42 12.43
N CYS A 6 38.39 -21.30 13.38
CA CYS A 6 36.99 -21.60 13.70
C CYS A 6 36.25 -20.39 14.30
N LEU A 7 36.91 -19.58 15.14
CA LEU A 7 36.34 -18.35 15.69
C LEU A 7 36.10 -17.29 14.60
N ALA A 8 37.02 -17.14 13.64
CA ALA A 8 36.84 -16.23 12.51
C ALA A 8 35.70 -16.68 11.57
N LEU A 9 35.59 -17.98 11.30
CA LEU A 9 34.48 -18.56 10.52
C LEU A 9 33.12 -18.37 11.24
N ALA A 10 33.07 -18.58 12.55
CA ALA A 10 31.87 -18.32 13.35
C ALA A 10 31.50 -16.82 13.38
N ALA A 11 32.48 -15.92 13.42
CA ALA A 11 32.25 -14.47 13.34
C ALA A 11 31.73 -14.01 11.97
N SER A 12 32.18 -14.64 10.86
CA SER A 12 31.60 -14.40 9.53
C SER A 12 30.18 -14.93 9.36
N LEU A 13 29.81 -15.97 10.13
CA LEU A 13 28.45 -16.51 10.19
C LEU A 13 27.53 -15.69 11.13
N LEU A 14 28.11 -14.94 12.07
CA LEU A 14 27.45 -13.91 12.86
C LEU A 14 27.45 -12.57 12.11
N HIS A 15 27.07 -12.56 10.84
CA HIS A 15 26.61 -11.32 10.24
C HIS A 15 25.29 -10.99 10.93
N VAL A 16 25.32 -10.10 11.93
CA VAL A 16 24.10 -9.54 12.51
C VAL A 16 23.28 -9.01 11.34
N SER A 17 22.14 -9.64 11.09
CA SER A 17 21.27 -9.25 9.99
C SER A 17 20.72 -7.87 10.33
N LEU A 18 21.17 -6.84 9.61
CA LEU A 18 20.54 -5.50 9.61
C LEU A 18 19.16 -5.49 8.93
N GLN A 19 18.58 -6.67 8.64
CA GLN A 19 17.27 -6.78 7.99
C GLN A 19 16.21 -6.05 8.83
N GLY A 20 15.69 -4.98 8.25
CA GLY A 20 14.58 -4.21 8.79
C GLY A 20 14.95 -2.97 9.60
N GLU A 21 16.22 -2.71 9.93
CA GLU A 21 16.59 -1.44 10.61
C GLU A 21 16.34 -0.25 9.69
N PHE A 22 16.86 -0.30 8.46
CA PHE A 22 16.63 0.74 7.45
C PHE A 22 15.15 0.87 7.09
N GLN A 23 14.41 -0.24 7.01
CA GLN A 23 12.98 -0.20 6.71
C GLN A 23 12.20 0.48 7.84
N ARG A 24 12.53 0.18 9.11
CA ARG A 24 11.90 0.80 10.28
C ARG A 24 12.24 2.28 10.39
N LYS A 25 13.50 2.64 10.10
CA LYS A 25 13.94 4.03 10.07
C LYS A 25 13.19 4.81 8.98
N LEU A 26 13.21 4.31 7.74
CA LEU A 26 12.50 4.90 6.61
C LEU A 26 11.01 5.08 6.92
N TYR A 27 10.36 4.03 7.45
CA TYR A 27 8.94 4.11 7.81
C TYR A 27 8.66 5.23 8.82
N LYS A 28 9.49 5.35 9.87
CA LYS A 28 9.38 6.44 10.85
C LYS A 28 9.57 7.82 10.21
N ASP A 29 10.52 7.94 9.30
CA ASP A 29 10.85 9.20 8.64
C ASP A 29 9.74 9.64 7.67
N LEU A 30 9.17 8.70 6.90
CA LEU A 30 8.06 8.97 5.97
C LEU A 30 6.77 9.37 6.70
N VAL A 31 6.43 8.71 7.81
CA VAL A 31 5.16 8.95 8.52
C VAL A 31 5.18 10.22 9.38
N LYS A 32 6.37 10.68 9.81
CA LYS A 32 6.53 11.74 10.83
C LYS A 32 5.72 13.02 10.57
N ASN A 33 5.61 13.44 9.30
CA ASN A 33 4.93 14.68 8.90
C ASN A 33 3.93 14.43 7.76
N TYR A 34 3.47 13.20 7.59
CA TYR A 34 2.53 12.87 6.52
C TYR A 34 1.09 13.03 7.02
N ASN A 35 0.28 13.80 6.29
CA ASN A 35 -1.14 13.95 6.57
C ASN A 35 -1.97 13.19 5.51
N PRO A 36 -2.66 12.09 5.88
CA PRO A 36 -3.45 11.31 4.94
C PRO A 36 -4.69 12.03 4.40
N LEU A 37 -5.09 13.15 5.02
CA LEU A 37 -6.22 13.96 4.55
C LEU A 37 -5.82 14.94 3.44
N GLU A 38 -4.52 15.18 3.26
CA GLU A 38 -4.01 16.12 2.26
C GLU A 38 -3.68 15.39 0.96
N ARG A 39 -4.11 15.97 -0.17
CA ARG A 39 -3.79 15.42 -1.49
C ARG A 39 -2.27 15.52 -1.73
N PRO A 40 -1.57 14.42 -2.05
CA PRO A 40 -0.11 14.39 -2.07
C PRO A 40 0.48 14.93 -3.38
N VAL A 41 0.37 16.25 -3.59
CA VAL A 41 0.92 16.97 -4.75
C VAL A 41 1.94 18.02 -4.32
N ALA A 42 2.96 18.25 -5.16
CA ALA A 42 3.96 19.30 -4.91
C ALA A 42 3.39 20.72 -5.11
N ASN A 43 2.42 20.86 -6.02
CA ASN A 43 1.76 22.11 -6.36
C ASN A 43 0.26 21.85 -6.46
N ASP A 44 -0.53 22.59 -5.69
CA ASP A 44 -1.99 22.44 -5.67
C ASP A 44 -2.67 22.70 -7.01
N SER A 45 -2.02 23.47 -7.89
CA SER A 45 -2.51 23.72 -9.25
C SER A 45 -2.39 22.49 -10.16
N GLN A 46 -1.64 21.46 -9.77
CA GLN A 46 -1.44 20.26 -10.57
C GLN A 46 -2.44 19.15 -10.19
N PRO A 47 -2.90 18.35 -11.17
CA PRO A 47 -3.72 17.18 -10.89
C PRO A 47 -2.86 16.03 -10.36
N LEU A 48 -3.49 15.15 -9.58
CA LEU A 48 -2.95 13.83 -9.25
C LEU A 48 -3.65 12.80 -10.13
N THR A 49 -2.87 12.04 -10.89
CA THR A 49 -3.40 10.98 -11.76
C THR A 49 -3.50 9.67 -10.98
N VAL A 50 -4.72 9.12 -10.92
CA VAL A 50 -4.99 7.79 -10.37
C VAL A 50 -5.22 6.83 -11.54
N TYR A 51 -4.44 5.76 -11.59
CA TYR A 51 -4.68 4.65 -12.51
C TYR A 51 -5.54 3.62 -11.78
N PHE A 52 -6.63 3.20 -12.41
CA PHE A 52 -7.51 2.17 -11.90
C PHE A 52 -7.61 1.02 -12.90
N SER A 53 -7.66 -0.20 -12.36
CA SER A 53 -7.87 -1.42 -13.12
C SER A 53 -8.91 -2.26 -12.41
N LEU A 54 -9.87 -2.76 -13.18
CA LEU A 54 -10.90 -3.66 -12.71
C LEU A 54 -10.69 -5.03 -13.34
N SER A 55 -10.73 -6.08 -12.53
CA SER A 55 -10.74 -7.46 -13.00
C SER A 55 -11.98 -8.15 -12.48
N LEU A 56 -12.87 -8.56 -13.38
CA LEU A 56 -14.03 -9.36 -13.04
C LEU A 56 -13.54 -10.75 -12.61
N LEU A 57 -13.79 -11.11 -11.35
CA LEU A 57 -13.45 -12.43 -10.84
C LEU A 57 -14.58 -13.41 -11.14
N GLN A 58 -15.82 -13.02 -10.83
CA GLN A 58 -16.99 -13.88 -11.01
C GLN A 58 -18.28 -13.05 -11.12
N ILE A 59 -19.23 -13.55 -11.92
CA ILE A 59 -20.65 -13.14 -11.87
C ILE A 59 -21.34 -14.06 -10.86
N MET A 60 -21.84 -13.47 -9.77
CA MET A 60 -22.47 -14.21 -8.68
C MET A 60 -23.94 -14.50 -8.99
N ASP A 61 -24.66 -13.50 -9.51
CA ASP A 61 -26.09 -13.60 -9.80
C ASP A 61 -26.55 -12.55 -10.84
N VAL A 62 -27.63 -12.86 -11.55
CA VAL A 62 -28.31 -11.98 -12.51
C VAL A 62 -29.80 -12.01 -12.21
N ASP A 63 -30.33 -10.94 -11.63
CA ASP A 63 -31.76 -10.75 -11.43
C ASP A 63 -32.34 -9.96 -12.60
N GLU A 64 -32.82 -10.67 -13.61
CA GLU A 64 -33.39 -10.06 -14.81
C GLU A 64 -34.67 -9.26 -14.53
N LYS A 65 -35.44 -9.65 -13.51
CA LYS A 65 -36.70 -9.00 -13.15
C LYS A 65 -36.44 -7.64 -12.52
N ASN A 66 -35.45 -7.56 -11.64
CA ASN A 66 -35.06 -6.33 -10.95
C ASN A 66 -33.91 -5.59 -11.65
N GLN A 67 -33.36 -6.14 -12.74
CA GLN A 67 -32.24 -5.58 -13.51
C GLN A 67 -30.96 -5.40 -12.68
N VAL A 68 -30.70 -6.33 -11.76
CA VAL A 68 -29.54 -6.30 -10.84
C VAL A 68 -28.51 -7.34 -11.25
N LEU A 69 -27.24 -6.92 -11.33
CA LEU A 69 -26.10 -7.78 -11.57
C LEU A 69 -25.19 -7.79 -10.34
N THR A 70 -25.04 -8.95 -9.71
CA THR A 70 -24.14 -9.13 -8.57
C THR A 70 -22.81 -9.71 -9.04
N THR A 71 -21.70 -8.99 -8.83
CA THR A 71 -20.36 -9.43 -9.27
C THR A 71 -19.32 -9.33 -8.17
N ASN A 72 -18.34 -10.23 -8.24
CA ASN A 72 -17.11 -10.12 -7.47
C ASN A 72 -16.02 -9.55 -8.38
N ILE A 73 -15.46 -8.41 -8.00
CA ILE A 73 -14.47 -7.66 -8.76
C ILE A 73 -13.23 -7.41 -7.93
N TRP A 74 -12.06 -7.50 -8.56
CA TRP A 74 -10.81 -7.03 -7.99
C TRP A 74 -10.53 -5.62 -8.49
N LEU A 75 -10.49 -4.66 -7.57
CA LEU A 75 -10.11 -3.27 -7.84
C LEU A 75 -8.65 -3.05 -7.49
N GLN A 76 -7.85 -2.67 -8.48
CA GLN A 76 -6.47 -2.24 -8.29
C GLN A 76 -6.35 -0.76 -8.62
N MET A 77 -5.72 -0.01 -7.71
CA MET A 77 -5.42 1.42 -7.90
C MET A 77 -3.92 1.65 -7.77
N SER A 78 -3.40 2.60 -8.54
CA SER A 78 -2.04 3.10 -8.36
C SER A 78 -1.98 4.61 -8.62
N TRP A 79 -1.17 5.28 -7.80
CA TRP A 79 -0.89 6.71 -7.92
C TRP A 79 0.54 6.97 -7.46
N ILE A 80 1.04 8.17 -7.74
CA ILE A 80 2.35 8.64 -7.27
C ILE A 80 2.11 9.66 -6.17
N ASP A 81 2.65 9.39 -4.99
CA ASP A 81 2.64 10.30 -3.85
C ASP A 81 3.94 11.12 -3.83
N HIS A 82 3.83 12.45 -3.74
CA HIS A 82 4.99 13.33 -3.70
C HIS A 82 5.78 13.24 -2.39
N TYR A 83 5.11 13.03 -1.26
CA TYR A 83 5.70 13.05 0.07
C TYR A 83 6.29 11.70 0.48
N LEU A 84 5.83 10.59 -0.11
CA LEU A 84 6.33 9.23 0.16
C LEU A 84 7.50 8.84 -0.75
N GLN A 85 8.47 9.74 -0.93
CA GLN A 85 9.66 9.53 -1.76
C GLN A 85 10.92 9.50 -0.88
N TRP A 86 11.85 8.61 -1.20
CA TRP A 86 13.13 8.53 -0.49
C TRP A 86 14.27 8.15 -1.42
N ASN A 87 15.50 8.46 -0.99
CA ASN A 87 16.70 8.04 -1.70
C ASN A 87 17.14 6.64 -1.25
N MET A 88 17.27 5.71 -2.19
CA MET A 88 17.69 4.33 -1.91
C MET A 88 19.11 4.25 -1.32
N SER A 89 19.97 5.25 -1.55
CA SER A 89 21.32 5.30 -0.98
C SER A 89 21.34 5.46 0.55
N GLU A 90 20.32 6.10 1.13
CA GLU A 90 20.21 6.33 2.58
C GLU A 90 19.64 5.12 3.33
N TYR A 91 18.95 4.23 2.61
CA TYR A 91 18.25 3.05 3.15
C TYR A 91 18.61 1.80 2.34
N PRO A 92 19.87 1.32 2.42
CA PRO A 92 20.33 0.21 1.61
C PRO A 92 19.50 -1.06 1.85
N GLY A 93 19.05 -1.68 0.75
CA GLY A 93 18.25 -2.91 0.77
C GLY A 93 16.73 -2.69 0.87
N VAL A 94 16.26 -1.45 1.07
CA VAL A 94 14.82 -1.16 1.17
C VAL A 94 14.27 -0.64 -0.16
N LYS A 95 13.52 -1.48 -0.87
CA LYS A 95 12.88 -1.14 -2.16
C LYS A 95 11.39 -0.87 -2.05
N THR A 96 10.73 -1.50 -1.09
CA THR A 96 9.28 -1.42 -0.90
C THR A 96 8.98 -1.34 0.58
N VAL A 97 7.95 -0.56 0.92
CA VAL A 97 7.42 -0.41 2.26
C VAL A 97 5.91 -0.60 2.18
N ARG A 98 5.33 -1.25 3.19
CA ARG A 98 3.89 -1.46 3.29
C ARG A 98 3.34 -0.62 4.41
N PHE A 99 2.21 0.03 4.16
CA PHE A 99 1.47 0.83 5.13
C PHE A 99 0.14 0.12 5.45
N PRO A 100 -0.30 0.12 6.71
CA PRO A 100 -1.68 -0.18 7.07
C PRO A 100 -2.66 0.76 6.35
N ASP A 101 -3.90 0.31 6.19
CA ASP A 101 -4.96 1.16 5.62
C ASP A 101 -5.20 2.40 6.51
N GLY A 102 -5.59 3.51 5.88
CA GLY A 102 -5.84 4.78 6.56
C GLY A 102 -4.61 5.59 7.00
N GLN A 103 -3.39 5.05 6.87
CA GLN A 103 -2.16 5.80 7.20
C GLN A 103 -1.62 6.64 6.04
N ILE A 104 -2.06 6.36 4.82
CA ILE A 104 -1.67 7.09 3.62
C ILE A 104 -2.92 7.68 2.96
N TRP A 105 -2.75 8.75 2.21
CA TRP A 105 -3.81 9.30 1.39
C TRP A 105 -4.27 8.25 0.38
N LYS A 106 -5.58 8.10 0.22
CA LYS A 106 -6.23 7.18 -0.71
C LYS A 106 -7.37 7.94 -1.41
N PRO A 107 -7.54 7.82 -2.73
CA PRO A 107 -8.64 8.47 -3.42
C PRO A 107 -9.99 7.85 -3.02
N ASP A 108 -11.01 8.70 -2.89
CA ASP A 108 -12.39 8.27 -2.71
C ASP A 108 -12.99 7.82 -4.04
N ILE A 109 -13.55 6.60 -4.08
CA ILE A 109 -14.21 6.05 -5.25
C ILE A 109 -15.63 5.64 -4.89
N LEU A 110 -16.58 6.07 -5.73
CA LEU A 110 -17.99 5.74 -5.59
C LEU A 110 -18.50 5.00 -6.82
N LEU A 111 -19.25 3.92 -6.60
CA LEU A 111 -20.03 3.27 -7.64
C LEU A 111 -21.37 3.98 -7.80
N TYR A 112 -21.54 4.71 -8.91
CA TYR A 112 -22.79 5.44 -9.21
C TYR A 112 -23.97 4.50 -9.47
N ASN A 113 -23.75 3.43 -10.24
CA ASN A 113 -24.80 2.47 -10.60
C ASN A 113 -24.87 1.33 -9.58
N ARG A 114 -25.04 1.73 -8.31
CA ARG A 114 -25.15 0.82 -7.17
C ARG A 114 -26.63 0.62 -6.83
N GLU A 115 -27.04 -0.63 -6.68
CA GLU A 115 -28.37 -0.94 -6.12
C GLU A 115 -28.40 -0.65 -4.61
N ARG A 116 -29.41 0.10 -4.15
CA ARG A 116 -29.44 0.67 -2.80
C ARG A 116 -29.97 -0.31 -1.75
N ASP A 117 -30.78 -1.27 -2.15
CA ASP A 117 -31.63 -2.04 -1.24
C ASP A 117 -30.93 -3.22 -0.53
N GLN A 118 -29.62 -3.42 -0.71
CA GLN A 118 -28.85 -4.48 -0.04
C GLN A 118 -27.93 -4.01 1.12
N LEU A 119 -28.00 -2.74 1.55
CA LEU A 119 -27.28 -2.32 2.77
C LEU A 119 -28.23 -2.30 3.97
N ASN A 120 -28.27 -3.42 4.68
CA ASN A 120 -28.37 -3.33 6.14
C ASN A 120 -26.96 -3.11 6.66
N ASP A 121 -26.62 -1.85 6.98
CA ASP A 121 -25.74 -1.36 8.05
C ASP A 121 -24.63 -2.24 8.66
N GLU A 122 -23.85 -3.01 7.89
CA GLU A 122 -22.63 -3.65 8.42
C GLU A 122 -21.45 -3.51 7.43
N GLU A 123 -20.33 -3.02 7.97
CA GLU A 123 -19.01 -2.84 7.34
C GLU A 123 -18.78 -1.55 6.51
N CYS A 124 -18.81 -0.41 7.21
CA CYS A 124 -17.78 0.62 6.99
C CYS A 124 -17.22 1.06 8.35
N SER A 125 -16.18 0.37 8.81
CA SER A 125 -15.31 0.73 9.94
C SER A 125 -13.88 0.35 9.61
#